data_AF-A0A3B0XU44-F1
#
_entry.id   AF-A0A3B0XU44-F1
#
_cell.length_a   1.000
_cell.length_b   1.000
_cell.length_c   1.000
_cell.angle_alpha   90.00
_cell.angle_beta   90.00
_cell.angle_gamma   90.00
#
_symmetry.space_group_name_H-M   'P 1'
#
loop_
_entity.id
_entity.type
_entity.pdbx_description
1 polymer ?
#
loop_
_entity_poly.entity_id
_entity_poly.type
_entity_poly.pdbx_seq_one_letter_code
_entity_poly.pdbx_strand_id
1 'polypeptide(L)'
;MSSTDQDKLLRQLADSFINMANEHTEIQDKNIVNTALMYAASRFSAYVAASSARNLEDFQGKQAQGIEFFTGEFERMLKSNMSSYEKAFNSGETLKYEEYMKKN
;
A
#
# COMPACT_ATOMS: atom_id res chain seq x y z
N MET A 1 9.56 20.26 8.46
CA MET A 1 8.23 19.96 7.88
C MET A 1 7.35 19.45 9.01
N SER A 2 6.11 19.92 9.12
CA SER A 2 5.22 19.43 10.18
C SER A 2 4.81 17.98 9.89
N SER A 3 4.42 17.21 10.91
CA SER A 3 3.89 15.84 10.73
C SER A 3 2.70 15.82 9.75
N THR A 4 1.89 16.88 9.76
CA THR A 4 0.74 17.06 8.85
C THR A 4 1.14 17.19 7.38
N ASP A 5 2.28 17.82 7.08
CA ASP A 5 2.76 17.96 5.69
C ASP A 5 3.25 16.63 5.12
N GLN A 6 3.89 15.81 5.96
CA GLN A 6 4.35 14.47 5.58
C GLN A 6 3.17 13.52 5.35
N ASP A 7 2.16 13.55 6.22
CA ASP A 7 0.93 12.76 6.04
C ASP A 7 0.19 13.14 4.76
N LYS A 8 0.14 14.43 4.44
CA LYS A 8 -0.47 14.91 3.20
C LYS A 8 0.30 14.40 1.98
N LEU A 9 1.63 14.52 1.98
CA LEU A 9 2.46 14.01 0.89
C LEU A 9 2.29 12.50 0.71
N LEU A 10 2.28 11.74 1.81
CA LEU A 10 2.06 10.29 1.77
C LEU A 10 0.74 9.94 1.09
N ARG A 11 -0.36 10.63 1.46
CA ARG A 11 -1.68 10.42 0.84
C ARG A 11 -1.67 10.76 -0.64
N GLN A 12 -1.09 11.90 -1.02
CA GLN A 12 -1.00 12.31 -2.43
C GLN A 12 -0.22 11.30 -3.28
N LEU A 13 0.88 10.75 -2.75
CA LEU A 13 1.64 9.72 -3.45
C LEU A 13 0.84 8.41 -3.55
N ALA A 14 0.21 7.97 -2.47
CA ALA A 14 -0.65 6.78 -2.45
C ALA A 14 -1.80 6.89 -3.47
N ASP A 15 -2.48 8.05 -3.52
CA ASP A 15 -3.55 8.31 -4.46
C ASP A 15 -3.07 8.22 -5.91
N SER A 16 -1.85 8.68 -6.21
CA SER A 16 -1.29 8.56 -7.56
C SER A 16 -1.05 7.12 -7.99
N PHE A 17 -0.60 6.24 -7.08
CA PHE A 17 -0.47 4.81 -7.35
C PHE A 17 -1.84 4.12 -7.50
N ILE A 18 -2.83 4.52 -6.70
CA ILE A 18 -4.20 4.01 -6.81
C ILE A 18 -4.83 4.40 -8.14
N ASN A 19 -4.63 5.64 -8.61
CA ASN A 19 -5.14 6.08 -9.91
C ASN A 19 -4.59 5.21 -11.05
N MET A 20 -3.28 4.91 -11.04
CA MET A 20 -2.68 4.00 -12.01
C MET A 20 -3.22 2.58 -11.90
N ALA A 21 -3.44 2.08 -10.68
CA ALA A 21 -4.08 0.79 -10.47
C ALA A 21 -5.51 0.77 -11.06
N ASN A 22 -6.28 1.84 -10.85
CA ASN A 22 -7.64 1.98 -11.38
C ASN A 22 -7.64 1.94 -12.93
N GLU A 23 -6.71 2.63 -13.59
CA GLU A 23 -6.54 2.55 -15.06
C GLU A 23 -6.30 1.10 -15.52
N HIS A 24 -5.46 0.34 -14.80
CA HIS A 24 -5.26 -1.08 -15.11
C HIS A 24 -6.50 -1.94 -14.90
N THR A 25 -7.36 -1.60 -13.92
CA THR A 25 -8.62 -2.34 -13.68
C THR A 25 -9.68 -2.13 -14.77
N GLU A 26 -9.51 -1.17 -15.67
CA GLU A 26 -10.40 -1.02 -16.83
C GLU A 26 -10.33 -2.21 -17.79
N ILE A 27 -9.19 -2.90 -17.82
CA ILE A 27 -8.90 -3.99 -18.76
C ILE A 27 -8.44 -5.30 -18.09
N GLN A 28 -8.06 -5.28 -16.81
CA GLN A 28 -7.60 -6.44 -16.06
C GLN A 28 -8.47 -6.73 -14.83
N ASP A 29 -8.47 -7.97 -14.36
CA ASP A 29 -9.11 -8.36 -13.10
C ASP A 29 -8.48 -7.60 -11.91
N LYS A 30 -9.34 -7.04 -11.04
CA LYS A 30 -8.90 -6.24 -9.88
C LYS A 30 -8.00 -7.00 -8.91
N ASN A 31 -8.16 -8.32 -8.76
CA ASN A 31 -7.30 -9.12 -7.89
C ASN A 31 -5.91 -9.32 -8.50
N ILE A 32 -5.83 -9.44 -9.83
CA ILE A 32 -4.55 -9.46 -10.56
C ILE A 32 -3.84 -8.12 -10.38
N VAL A 33 -4.55 -7.00 -10.57
CA VAL A 33 -3.98 -5.65 -10.37
C VAL A 33 -3.52 -5.45 -8.92
N ASN A 34 -4.31 -5.87 -7.93
CA ASN A 34 -3.91 -5.82 -6.52
C ASN A 34 -2.65 -6.65 -6.25
N THR A 35 -2.57 -7.87 -6.81
CA THR A 35 -1.38 -8.73 -6.69
C THR A 35 -0.16 -8.08 -7.32
N ALA A 36 -0.31 -7.46 -8.49
CA ALA A 36 0.74 -6.71 -9.16
C ALA A 36 1.21 -5.50 -8.32
N LEU A 37 0.28 -4.79 -7.67
CA LEU A 37 0.61 -3.66 -6.80
C LEU A 37 1.37 -4.11 -5.55
N MET A 38 0.96 -5.21 -4.90
CA MET A 38 1.71 -5.80 -3.78
C MET A 38 3.12 -6.23 -4.22
N TYR A 39 3.25 -6.84 -5.40
CA TYR A 39 4.55 -7.21 -5.94
C TYR A 39 5.43 -5.99 -6.25
N ALA A 40 4.87 -4.94 -6.86
CA ALA A 40 5.57 -3.69 -7.12
C ALA A 40 6.05 -3.02 -5.82
N ALA A 41 5.19 -2.94 -4.80
CA ALA A 41 5.55 -2.43 -3.49
C ALA A 41 6.70 -3.22 -2.87
N SER A 42 6.65 -4.56 -2.95
CA SER A 42 7.73 -5.42 -2.42
C SER A 42 9.09 -5.16 -3.09
N ARG A 43 9.10 -4.94 -4.42
CA ARG A 43 10.31 -4.62 -5.19
C ARG A 43 10.86 -3.26 -4.81
N PHE A 44 9.99 -2.28 -4.61
CA PHE A 44 10.40 -0.95 -4.19
C PHE A 44 10.95 -0.95 -2.76
N SER A 45 10.32 -1.66 -1.82
CA SER A 45 10.84 -1.87 -0.46
C SER A 45 12.21 -2.55 -0.47
N ALA A 46 12.40 -3.58 -1.29
CA ALA A 46 13.71 -4.22 -1.45
C ALA A 46 14.77 -3.26 -2.01
N TYR A 47 14.41 -2.42 -2.98
CA TYR A 47 15.27 -1.35 -3.48
C TYR A 47 15.63 -0.34 -2.40
N VAL A 48 14.68 0.11 -1.58
CA VAL A 48 14.93 1.03 -0.46
C VAL A 48 15.91 0.41 0.53
N ALA A 49 15.71 -0.86 0.92
CA ALA A 49 16.66 -1.56 1.79
C ALA A 49 18.05 -1.64 1.17
N ALA A 50 18.15 -2.04 -0.10
CA ALA A 50 19.43 -2.13 -0.80
C ALA A 50 20.13 -0.76 -0.90
N SER A 51 19.38 0.31 -1.17
CA SER A 51 19.92 1.67 -1.27
C SER A 51 20.49 2.20 0.06
N SER A 52 20.08 1.62 1.18
CA SER A 52 20.56 1.96 2.52
C SER A 52 21.78 1.15 2.97
N ALA A 53 22.15 0.11 2.23
CA ALA A 53 23.25 -0.78 2.55
C ALA A 53 24.57 -0.27 1.95
N ARG A 54 25.66 -0.38 2.71
CA ARG A 54 27.00 0.06 2.25
C ARG A 54 27.71 -0.99 1.38
N ASN A 55 27.40 -2.26 1.61
CA ASN A 55 27.99 -3.40 0.92
C ASN A 55 27.08 -4.64 1.12
N LEU A 56 27.49 -5.78 0.56
CA LEU A 56 26.71 -7.03 0.63
C LEU A 56 26.52 -7.54 2.06
N GLU A 57 27.56 -7.47 2.89
CA GLU A 57 27.51 -7.93 4.29
C GLU A 57 26.51 -7.10 5.11
N ASP A 58 26.53 -5.77 4.94
CA ASP A 58 25.59 -4.84 5.59
C ASP A 58 24.14 -5.10 5.12
N PHE A 59 23.94 -5.39 3.84
CA PHE A 59 22.63 -5.74 3.30
C PHE A 59 22.10 -7.05 3.89
N GLN A 60 22.93 -8.10 3.91
CA GLN A 60 22.58 -9.41 4.44
C GLN A 60 22.29 -9.35 5.95
N GLY A 61 23.11 -8.61 6.71
CA GLY A 61 22.93 -8.44 8.15
C GLY A 61 21.63 -7.72 8.53
N LYS A 62 21.12 -6.84 7.66
CA LYS A 62 19.88 -6.09 7.88
C LYS A 62 18.65 -6.68 7.20
N GLN A 63 18.81 -7.74 6.40
CA GLN A 63 17.75 -8.27 5.54
C GLN A 63 16.51 -8.69 6.34
N ALA A 64 16.69 -9.47 7.41
CA ALA A 64 15.59 -9.95 8.25
C ALA A 64 14.82 -8.78 8.90
N GLN A 65 15.55 -7.81 9.47
CA GLN A 65 14.96 -6.63 10.09
C GLN A 65 14.21 -5.77 9.06
N GLY A 66 14.74 -5.62 7.85
CA GLY A 66 14.07 -4.91 6.77
C GLY A 66 12.75 -5.58 6.36
N ILE A 67 12.75 -6.92 6.21
CA ILE A 67 11.53 -7.69 5.89
C ILE A 67 10.47 -7.51 6.99
N GLU A 68 10.86 -7.66 8.25
CA GLU A 68 9.96 -7.46 9.40
C GLU A 68 9.37 -6.05 9.42
N PHE A 69 10.20 -5.03 9.20
CA PHE A 69 9.75 -3.65 9.16
C PHE A 69 8.72 -3.38 8.06
N PHE A 70 9.01 -3.77 6.81
CA PHE A 70 8.10 -3.48 5.70
C PHE A 70 6.79 -4.27 5.78
N THR A 71 6.85 -5.54 6.20
CA THR A 71 5.64 -6.36 6.37
C THR A 71 4.79 -5.86 7.53
N GLY A 72 5.39 -5.46 8.64
CA GLY A 72 4.69 -4.86 9.78
C GLY A 72 4.01 -3.54 9.43
N GLU A 73 4.69 -2.66 8.69
CA GLU A 73 4.07 -1.41 8.22
C GLU A 73 2.90 -1.64 7.27
N PHE A 74 3.05 -2.58 6.32
CA PHE A 74 1.94 -2.96 5.43
C PHE A 74 0.74 -3.50 6.22
N GLU A 75 0.98 -4.41 7.17
CA GLU A 75 -0.08 -4.97 8.01
C GLU A 75 -0.80 -3.88 8.82
N ARG A 76 -0.06 -2.95 9.42
CA ARG A 76 -0.61 -1.82 10.19
C ARG A 76 -1.52 -0.95 9.32
N MET A 77 -1.07 -0.59 8.12
CA MET A 77 -1.86 0.22 7.18
C MET A 77 -3.11 -0.53 6.71
N LEU A 78 -2.97 -1.81 6.36
CA LEU A 78 -4.09 -2.65 5.92
C LEU A 78 -5.16 -2.75 7.00
N LYS A 79 -4.77 -3.02 8.26
CA LYS A 79 -5.70 -3.05 9.41
C LYS A 79 -6.44 -1.72 9.56
N SER A 80 -5.73 -0.59 9.48
CA SER A 80 -6.35 0.73 9.57
C SER A 80 -7.38 0.98 8.46
N ASN A 81 -7.09 0.55 7.24
CA ASN A 81 -8.01 0.66 6.11
C ASN A 81 -9.24 -0.24 6.31
N MET A 82 -9.04 -1.49 6.71
CA MET A 82 -10.14 -2.43 6.98
C MET A 82 -11.08 -1.91 8.07
N SER A 83 -10.54 -1.42 9.19
CA SER A 83 -11.36 -0.80 10.25
C SER A 83 -12.10 0.45 9.77
N SER A 84 -11.59 1.16 8.76
CA SER A 84 -12.31 2.29 8.16
C SER A 84 -13.52 1.82 7.35
N TYR A 85 -13.39 0.71 6.61
CA TYR A 85 -14.53 0.08 5.93
C TYR A 85 -15.54 -0.49 6.92
N GLU A 86 -15.11 -1.19 7.98
CA GLU A 86 -16.00 -1.70 9.04
C GLU A 86 -16.88 -0.59 9.63
N LYS A 87 -16.29 0.58 9.90
CA LYS A 87 -17.02 1.74 10.39
C LYS A 87 -18.07 2.22 9.39
N ALA A 88 -17.71 2.33 8.11
CA ALA A 88 -18.63 2.74 7.05
C ALA A 88 -19.81 1.76 6.89
N PHE A 89 -19.56 0.46 6.98
CA PHE A 89 -20.63 -0.55 6.97
C PHE A 89 -21.56 -0.44 8.19
N ASN A 90 -21.01 -0.12 9.37
CA ASN A 90 -21.78 -0.03 10.62
C ASN A 90 -22.56 1.28 10.77
N SER A 91 -22.08 2.38 10.17
CA SER A 91 -22.72 3.70 10.27
C SER A 91 -23.92 3.87 9.33
N GLY A 92 -24.14 2.93 8.40
CA GLY A 92 -25.14 3.09 7.33
C GLY A 92 -24.78 4.20 6.34
N GLU A 93 -23.54 4.69 6.38
CA GLU A 93 -23.01 5.64 5.41
C GLU A 93 -22.79 4.93 4.07
N THR A 94 -23.07 5.62 2.96
CA THR A 94 -22.79 5.11 1.62
C THR A 94 -21.31 4.74 1.53
N LEU A 95 -21.03 3.48 1.22
CA LEU A 95 -19.65 3.03 1.07
C LEU A 95 -19.05 3.80 -0.09
N LYS A 96 -17.89 4.44 0.13
CA LYS A 96 -17.20 5.25 -0.87
C LYS A 96 -16.86 4.49 -2.18
N TYR A 97 -17.07 3.17 -2.20
CA TYR A 97 -16.82 2.27 -3.32
C TYR A 97 -18.01 1.36 -3.67
N GLU A 98 -19.22 1.67 -3.18
CA GLU A 98 -20.43 0.87 -3.42
C GLU A 98 -20.69 0.63 -4.92
N GLU A 99 -20.36 1.61 -5.76
CA GLU A 99 -20.49 1.54 -7.21
C GLU A 99 -19.52 0.55 -7.86
N TYR A 100 -18.32 0.37 -7.29
CA TYR A 100 -17.30 -0.57 -7.77
C TYR A 100 -17.52 -2.01 -7.24
N MET A 101 -18.38 -2.19 -6.25
CA MET A 101 -18.73 -3.50 -5.68
C MET A 101 -19.87 -4.21 -6.45
N LYS A 102 -20.63 -3.48 -7.28
CA LYS A 102 -21.83 -3.99 -7.97
C LYS A 102 -21.61 -4.50 -9.40
N LYS A 103 -20.42 -4.30 -9.98
CA LYS A 103 -20.09 -4.87 -11.30
C LYS A 103 -19.60 -6.32 -11.13
N ASN A 104 -20.53 -7.25 -11.32
CA ASN A 104 -20.27 -8.65 -11.69
C ASN A 104 -20.28 -8.77 -13.21
#